data_AF-A0A291GPW0-F1
#
_entry.id   AF-A0A291GPW0-F1
#
_cell.length_a   1.000
_cell.length_b   1.000
_cell.length_c   1.000
_cell.angle_alpha   90.00
_cell.angle_beta   90.00
_cell.angle_gamma   90.00
#
_symmetry.space_group_name_H-M   'P 1'
#
loop_
_entity.id
_entity.type
_entity.pdbx_description
1 polymer ?
#
loop_
_entity_poly.entity_id
_entity_poly.type
_entity_poly.pdbx_seq_one_letter_code
_entity_poly.pdbx_strand_id
1 'polypeptide(L)'
;MTDFAEYADPRFLEDPTTVPLVLRAAEFSDDAEVLDGLAHSGVNSEVLRKIAHNPATAERTLEYLVERDERWMTYPVTRRMDLSAEFIERIARRLTDRNAIYHASSAPCADETTLRYLAEHPSAPAAVAETVGARLGDIVHAAT
;
A
#
# COMPACT_ATOMS: atom_id res chain seq x y z
N MET A 1 8.35 12.03 -26.54
CA MET A 1 7.62 10.96 -25.84
C MET A 1 8.57 9.81 -25.70
N THR A 2 9.15 9.62 -24.52
CA THR A 2 10.00 8.45 -24.25
C THR A 2 9.05 7.30 -23.93
N ASP A 3 9.15 6.24 -24.72
CA ASP A 3 8.37 5.03 -24.54
C ASP A 3 8.93 4.28 -23.32
N PHE A 4 8.15 4.19 -22.25
CA PHE A 4 8.57 3.56 -21.00
C PHE A 4 8.31 2.05 -20.99
N ALA A 5 7.68 1.50 -22.04
CA ALA A 5 7.45 0.06 -22.16
C ALA A 5 8.76 -0.74 -22.29
N GLU A 6 9.85 -0.11 -22.75
CA GLU A 6 11.15 -0.75 -22.94
C GLU A 6 11.87 -1.10 -21.62
N TYR A 7 11.40 -0.59 -20.47
CA TYR A 7 12.02 -0.81 -19.14
C TYR A 7 11.41 -1.98 -18.35
N ALA A 8 10.47 -2.72 -18.93
CA ALA A 8 9.89 -3.90 -18.28
C ALA A 8 10.79 -5.15 -18.35
N ASP A 9 11.87 -5.14 -19.15
CA ASP A 9 12.81 -6.26 -19.26
C ASP A 9 13.72 -6.34 -18.01
N PRO A 10 13.65 -7.45 -17.25
CA PRO A 10 14.38 -7.61 -15.99
C PRO A 10 15.91 -7.51 -16.13
N ARG A 11 16.47 -7.69 -17.33
CA ARG A 11 17.92 -7.55 -17.57
C ARG A 11 18.42 -6.12 -17.47
N PHE A 12 17.54 -5.14 -17.61
CA PHE A 12 17.91 -3.72 -17.46
C PHE A 12 17.90 -3.27 -16.00
N LEU A 13 17.39 -4.05 -15.06
CA LEU A 13 17.30 -3.65 -13.65
C LEU A 13 18.63 -3.72 -12.88
N GLU A 14 19.66 -4.33 -13.48
CA GLU A 14 21.01 -4.41 -12.92
C GLU A 14 21.95 -3.30 -13.43
N ASP A 15 21.51 -2.50 -14.41
CA ASP A 15 22.28 -1.37 -14.95
C ASP A 15 22.12 -0.14 -14.03
N PRO A 16 23.21 0.40 -13.43
CA PRO A 16 23.14 1.59 -12.59
C PRO A 16 22.54 2.83 -13.29
N THR A 17 22.59 2.88 -14.63
CA THR A 17 22.06 4.00 -15.42
C THR A 17 20.55 3.94 -15.63
N THR A 18 19.92 2.77 -15.49
CA THR A 18 18.47 2.58 -15.62
C THR A 18 17.75 2.76 -14.30
N VAL A 19 18.44 2.57 -13.16
CA VAL A 19 17.87 2.74 -11.81
C VAL A 19 17.18 4.11 -11.63
N PRO A 20 17.78 5.25 -12.01
CA PRO A 20 17.10 6.55 -11.92
C PRO A 20 15.84 6.64 -12.79
N LEU A 21 15.83 5.98 -13.95
CA LEU A 21 14.68 5.97 -14.87
C LEU A 21 13.54 5.13 -14.29
N VAL A 22 13.85 3.97 -13.74
CA VAL A 22 12.88 3.09 -13.08
C VAL A 22 12.28 3.76 -11.84
N LEU A 23 13.10 4.41 -11.01
CA LEU A 23 12.62 5.19 -9.86
C LEU A 23 11.71 6.34 -10.30
N ARG A 24 12.07 7.03 -11.37
CA ARG A 24 11.26 8.13 -11.92
C ARG A 24 9.92 7.62 -12.48
N ALA A 25 9.93 6.49 -13.19
CA ALA A 25 8.72 5.87 -13.71
C ALA A 25 7.79 5.45 -12.55
N ALA A 26 8.32 4.79 -11.52
CA ALA A 26 7.55 4.40 -10.35
C ALA A 26 6.91 5.58 -9.62
N GLU A 27 7.60 6.72 -9.53
CA GLU A 27 7.12 7.89 -8.79
C GLU A 27 6.17 8.79 -9.59
N PHE A 28 6.37 8.91 -10.90
CA PHE A 28 5.72 9.96 -11.69
C PHE A 28 4.94 9.44 -12.91
N SER A 29 4.94 8.13 -13.19
CA SER A 29 4.11 7.59 -14.26
C SER A 29 2.63 7.74 -13.88
N ASP A 30 1.83 8.17 -14.86
CA ASP A 30 0.37 8.20 -14.83
C ASP A 30 -0.25 6.97 -15.51
N ASP A 31 0.58 6.03 -15.96
CA ASP A 31 0.17 4.80 -16.65
C ASP A 31 0.15 3.63 -15.67
N ALA A 32 -1.05 3.18 -15.32
CA ALA A 32 -1.26 2.07 -14.41
C ALA A 32 -0.65 0.75 -14.93
N GLU A 33 -0.60 0.53 -16.25
CA GLU A 33 -0.04 -0.69 -16.83
C GLU A 33 1.50 -0.68 -16.74
N VAL A 34 2.13 0.49 -16.89
CA VAL A 34 3.58 0.65 -16.66
C VAL A 34 3.93 0.35 -15.20
N LEU A 35 3.17 0.91 -14.26
CA LEU A 35 3.37 0.68 -12.83
C LEU A 35 3.15 -0.78 -12.45
N ASP A 36 2.15 -1.43 -13.04
CA ASP A 36 1.88 -2.86 -12.86
C ASP A 36 3.03 -3.72 -13.41
N GLY A 37 3.50 -3.43 -14.62
CA GLY A 37 4.65 -4.09 -15.21
C GLY A 37 5.89 -3.99 -14.31
N LEU A 38 6.23 -2.78 -13.86
CA LEU A 38 7.36 -2.56 -12.95
C LEU A 38 7.23 -3.33 -11.64
N ALA A 39 6.03 -3.38 -11.06
CA ALA A 39 5.79 -4.14 -9.83
C ALA A 39 6.09 -5.63 -10.01
N HIS A 40 5.89 -6.18 -11.21
CA HIS A 40 6.13 -7.59 -11.53
C HIS A 40 7.55 -7.90 -12.04
N SER A 41 8.33 -6.89 -12.45
CA SER A 41 9.66 -7.09 -13.05
C SER A 41 10.80 -7.43 -12.07
N GLY A 42 10.53 -7.61 -10.77
CA GLY A 42 11.58 -7.95 -9.79
C GLY A 42 12.46 -6.77 -9.38
N VAL A 43 11.90 -5.55 -9.44
CA VAL A 43 12.55 -4.32 -8.97
C VAL A 43 12.80 -4.33 -7.46
N ASN A 44 13.70 -3.46 -6.99
CA ASN A 44 14.01 -3.37 -5.57
C ASN A 44 12.87 -2.74 -4.74
N SER A 45 13.00 -2.85 -3.41
CA SER A 45 12.03 -2.34 -2.44
C SER A 45 11.77 -0.82 -2.54
N GLU A 46 12.77 -0.03 -2.94
CA GLU A 46 12.60 1.41 -3.10
C GLU A 46 11.65 1.74 -4.26
N VAL A 47 11.78 1.02 -5.38
CA VAL A 47 10.89 1.14 -6.53
C VAL A 47 9.48 0.69 -6.15
N LEU A 48 9.33 -0.47 -5.50
CA LEU A 48 8.01 -0.96 -5.06
C LEU A 48 7.33 0.03 -4.10
N ARG A 49 8.09 0.67 -3.20
CA ARG A 49 7.56 1.71 -2.31
C ARG A 49 7.07 2.94 -3.09
N LYS A 50 7.78 3.35 -4.13
CA LYS A 50 7.36 4.46 -5.00
C LYS A 50 6.07 4.11 -5.77
N ILE A 51 5.99 2.90 -6.32
CA ILE A 51 4.77 2.39 -6.95
C ILE A 51 3.61 2.41 -5.94
N ALA A 52 3.81 1.90 -4.72
CA ALA A 52 2.77 1.88 -3.70
C ALA A 52 2.21 3.28 -3.40
N HIS A 53 3.07 4.30 -3.35
CA HIS A 53 2.66 5.69 -3.11
C HIS A 53 2.07 6.43 -4.32
N ASN A 54 2.28 5.90 -5.53
CA ASN A 54 1.81 6.56 -6.74
C ASN A 54 0.27 6.44 -6.88
N PRO A 55 -0.47 7.56 -6.97
CA PRO A 55 -1.93 7.54 -7.08
C PRO A 55 -2.44 6.88 -8.36
N ALA A 56 -1.63 6.82 -9.42
CA ALA A 56 -1.98 6.12 -10.66
C ALA A 56 -1.88 4.59 -10.54
N THR A 57 -1.28 4.07 -9.48
CA THR A 57 -1.19 2.62 -9.25
C THR A 57 -2.58 2.05 -8.98
N ALA A 58 -2.98 1.09 -9.82
CA ALA A 58 -4.27 0.43 -9.72
C ALA A 58 -4.40 -0.42 -8.43
N GLU A 59 -5.62 -0.53 -7.91
CA GLU A 59 -5.92 -1.34 -6.72
C GLU A 59 -5.38 -2.79 -6.84
N ARG A 60 -5.51 -3.43 -8.01
CA ARG A 60 -5.00 -4.79 -8.26
C ARG A 60 -3.49 -4.91 -8.00
N THR A 61 -2.74 -3.89 -8.38
CA THR A 61 -1.29 -3.84 -8.22
C THR A 61 -0.95 -3.62 -6.75
N LEU A 62 -1.72 -2.78 -6.05
CA LEU A 62 -1.56 -2.59 -4.60
C LEU A 62 -1.89 -3.86 -3.81
N GLU A 63 -2.94 -4.61 -4.19
CA GLU A 63 -3.24 -5.92 -3.61
C GLU A 63 -2.06 -6.87 -3.77
N TYR A 64 -1.53 -6.97 -5.01
CA TYR A 64 -0.35 -7.77 -5.29
C TYR A 64 0.84 -7.38 -4.39
N LEU A 65 1.12 -6.07 -4.24
CA LEU A 65 2.20 -5.59 -3.39
C LEU A 65 2.02 -6.00 -1.92
N VAL A 66 0.80 -5.94 -1.38
CA VAL A 66 0.53 -6.38 0.00
C VAL A 66 0.70 -7.89 0.15
N GLU A 67 0.41 -8.67 -0.90
CA GLU A 67 0.48 -10.14 -0.88
C GLU A 67 1.89 -10.71 -1.06
N ARG A 68 2.88 -9.91 -1.49
CA ARG A 68 4.27 -10.37 -1.73
C ARG A 68 5.06 -10.83 -0.47
N ASP A 69 4.40 -10.98 0.68
CA ASP A 69 5.01 -11.26 2.01
C ASP A 69 6.11 -10.26 2.42
N GLU A 70 6.14 -9.10 1.76
CA GLU A 70 6.95 -7.98 2.18
C GLU A 70 6.22 -7.26 3.31
N ARG A 71 6.49 -7.70 4.56
CA ARG A 71 5.82 -7.20 5.78
C ARG A 71 5.75 -5.68 5.93
N TRP A 72 6.63 -4.96 5.23
CA TRP A 72 6.72 -3.50 5.25
C TRP A 72 5.81 -2.81 4.22
N MET A 73 5.23 -3.56 3.26
CA MET A 73 4.45 -3.01 2.15
C MET A 73 3.02 -2.63 2.52
N THR A 74 2.46 -3.21 3.59
CA THR A 74 1.14 -2.81 4.08
C THR A 74 1.11 -1.33 4.45
N TYR A 75 2.16 -0.79 5.08
CA TYR A 75 2.21 0.61 5.49
C TYR A 75 2.08 1.63 4.33
N PRO A 76 2.91 1.61 3.28
CA PRO A 76 2.80 2.59 2.19
C PRO A 76 1.45 2.49 1.46
N VAL A 77 0.87 1.29 1.34
CA VAL A 77 -0.45 1.10 0.74
C VAL A 77 -1.55 1.67 1.64
N THR A 78 -1.62 1.26 2.91
CA THR A 78 -2.74 1.64 3.80
C THR A 78 -2.69 3.10 4.24
N ARG A 79 -1.58 3.82 4.06
CA ARG A 79 -1.47 5.25 4.37
C ARG A 79 -1.98 6.20 3.28
N ARG A 80 -2.39 5.66 2.14
CA ARG A 80 -2.98 6.44 1.05
C ARG A 80 -4.33 7.02 1.43
N MET A 81 -4.56 8.26 0.99
CA MET A 81 -5.80 9.01 1.22
C MET A 81 -6.79 8.89 0.05
N ASP A 82 -6.33 8.39 -1.09
CA ASP A 82 -7.09 8.26 -2.34
C ASP A 82 -7.75 6.87 -2.50
N LEU A 83 -7.55 5.98 -1.54
CA LEU A 83 -8.16 4.65 -1.53
C LEU A 83 -9.56 4.68 -0.92
N SER A 84 -10.41 3.77 -1.40
CA SER A 84 -11.76 3.58 -0.84
C SER A 84 -11.72 2.84 0.50
N ALA A 85 -12.73 3.06 1.34
CA ALA A 85 -12.90 2.29 2.58
C ALA A 85 -13.08 0.79 2.30
N GLU A 86 -13.79 0.44 1.21
CA GLU A 86 -13.99 -0.95 0.76
C GLU A 86 -12.66 -1.63 0.42
N PHE A 87 -11.74 -0.94 -0.25
CA PHE A 87 -10.40 -1.46 -0.52
C PHE A 87 -9.65 -1.76 0.78
N ILE A 88 -9.67 -0.82 1.74
CA ILE A 88 -9.00 -1.00 3.03
C ILE A 88 -9.61 -2.17 3.81
N GLU A 89 -10.94 -2.32 3.81
CA GLU A 89 -11.61 -3.49 4.41
C GLU A 89 -11.09 -4.79 3.77
N ARG A 90 -11.09 -4.85 2.43
CA ARG A 90 -10.68 -6.04 1.68
C ARG A 90 -9.26 -6.49 2.02
N ILE A 91 -8.33 -5.53 2.13
CA ILE A 91 -6.96 -5.79 2.58
C ILE A 91 -6.96 -6.28 4.03
N ALA A 92 -7.65 -5.57 4.93
CA ALA A 92 -7.69 -5.89 6.37
C ALA A 92 -8.12 -7.34 6.64
N ARG A 93 -9.11 -7.85 5.90
CA ARG A 93 -9.61 -9.24 6.04
C ARG A 93 -8.60 -10.33 5.70
N ARG A 94 -7.52 -9.99 4.98
CA ARG A 94 -6.48 -10.93 4.55
C ARG A 94 -5.22 -10.85 5.42
N LEU A 95 -5.12 -9.86 6.31
CA LEU A 95 -3.92 -9.65 7.12
C LEU A 95 -3.83 -10.66 8.26
N THR A 96 -2.67 -11.29 8.38
CA THR A 96 -2.34 -12.22 9.47
C THR A 96 -1.17 -11.75 10.31
N ASP A 97 -0.31 -10.88 9.75
CA ASP A 97 0.86 -10.32 10.41
C ASP A 97 0.50 -9.16 11.36
N ARG A 98 1.12 -9.18 12.55
CA ARG A 98 0.88 -8.21 13.62
C ARG A 98 1.20 -6.77 13.20
N ASN A 99 2.28 -6.56 12.46
CA ASN A 99 2.69 -5.22 12.02
C ASN A 99 1.77 -4.74 10.89
N ALA A 100 1.41 -5.62 9.96
CA ALA A 100 0.45 -5.30 8.91
C ALA A 100 -0.90 -4.86 9.50
N ILE A 101 -1.42 -5.58 10.49
CA ILE A 101 -2.67 -5.22 11.20
C ILE A 101 -2.53 -3.86 11.89
N TYR A 102 -1.39 -3.61 12.55
CA TYR A 102 -1.12 -2.30 13.15
C TYR A 102 -1.14 -1.17 12.13
N HIS A 103 -0.48 -1.34 10.98
CA HIS A 103 -0.46 -0.34 9.93
C HIS A 103 -1.83 -0.11 9.28
N ALA A 104 -2.63 -1.17 9.08
CA ALA A 104 -3.99 -1.06 8.58
C ALA A 104 -4.92 -0.33 9.56
N SER A 105 -4.73 -0.49 10.88
CA SER A 105 -5.53 0.24 11.88
C SER A 105 -5.31 1.76 11.85
N SER A 106 -4.19 2.19 11.27
CA SER A 106 -3.82 3.58 11.06
C SER A 106 -4.18 4.11 9.67
N ALA A 107 -4.91 3.32 8.87
CA ALA A 107 -5.33 3.71 7.53
C ALA A 107 -6.36 4.84 7.60
N PRO A 108 -6.12 5.98 6.96
CA PRO A 108 -7.00 7.14 7.08
C PRO A 108 -8.40 6.86 6.53
N CYS A 109 -8.50 6.03 5.49
CA CYS A 109 -9.77 5.67 4.85
C CYS A 109 -10.47 4.44 5.46
N ALA A 110 -9.90 3.80 6.50
CA ALA A 110 -10.60 2.72 7.19
C ALA A 110 -11.87 3.25 7.88
N ASP A 111 -12.99 2.61 7.60
CA ASP A 111 -14.25 2.89 8.26
C ASP A 111 -14.30 2.30 9.68
N GLU A 112 -15.32 2.69 10.44
CA GLU A 112 -15.52 2.25 11.81
C GLU A 112 -15.63 0.72 11.94
N THR A 113 -16.28 0.06 10.98
CA THR A 113 -16.41 -1.41 10.96
C THR A 113 -15.05 -2.09 10.81
N THR A 114 -14.24 -1.62 9.86
CA THR A 114 -12.88 -2.15 9.61
C THR A 114 -11.97 -1.90 10.80
N LEU A 115 -12.06 -0.72 11.42
CA LEU A 115 -11.27 -0.39 12.61
C LEU A 115 -11.59 -1.32 13.79
N ARG A 116 -12.88 -1.57 14.06
CA ARG A 116 -13.27 -2.54 15.10
C ARG A 116 -12.78 -3.94 14.78
N TYR A 117 -12.95 -4.38 13.53
CA TYR A 117 -12.46 -5.69 13.10
C TYR A 117 -10.96 -5.87 13.34
N LEU A 118 -10.15 -4.85 13.01
CA LEU A 118 -8.71 -4.88 13.23
C LEU A 118 -8.33 -4.90 14.72
N ALA A 119 -9.07 -4.20 15.58
CA ALA A 119 -8.85 -4.20 17.03
C ALA A 119 -9.20 -5.54 17.69
N GLU A 120 -10.21 -6.23 17.18
CA GLU A 120 -10.65 -7.55 17.66
C GLU A 120 -9.86 -8.71 17.05
N HIS A 121 -9.00 -8.43 16.05
CA HIS A 121 -8.27 -9.47 15.34
C HIS A 121 -7.34 -10.26 16.28
N PRO A 122 -7.33 -11.62 16.25
CA PRO A 122 -6.55 -12.43 17.19
C PRO A 122 -5.04 -12.13 17.20
N SER A 123 -4.48 -11.75 16.06
CA SER A 123 -3.08 -11.38 15.90
C SER A 123 -2.77 -9.90 16.21
N ALA A 124 -3.77 -9.09 16.55
CA ALA A 124 -3.58 -7.66 16.77
C ALA A 124 -2.63 -7.39 17.96
N PRO A 125 -1.68 -6.44 17.84
CA PRO A 125 -0.99 -5.91 19.00
C PRO A 125 -1.95 -5.07 19.86
N ALA A 126 -1.69 -5.01 21.17
CA ALA A 126 -2.49 -4.19 22.10
C ALA A 126 -2.59 -2.71 21.66
N ALA A 127 -1.52 -2.18 21.05
CA ALA A 127 -1.48 -0.83 20.49
C ALA A 127 -2.58 -0.57 19.42
N VAL A 128 -3.11 -1.61 18.76
CA VAL A 128 -4.22 -1.44 17.81
C VAL A 128 -5.49 -1.04 18.53
N ALA A 129 -5.82 -1.67 19.66
CA ALA A 129 -7.01 -1.31 20.43
C ALA A 129 -6.93 0.15 20.92
N GLU A 130 -5.75 0.59 21.36
CA GLU A 130 -5.51 1.99 21.73
C GLU A 130 -5.67 2.95 20.54
N THR A 131 -5.06 2.62 19.40
CA THR A 131 -5.13 3.43 18.17
C THR A 131 -6.57 3.55 17.67
N VAL A 132 -7.30 2.43 17.61
CA VAL A 132 -8.70 2.39 17.18
C VAL A 132 -9.58 3.14 18.17
N GLY A 133 -9.38 2.95 19.48
CA GLY A 133 -10.13 3.66 20.52
C GLY A 133 -10.01 5.18 20.40
N ALA A 134 -8.79 5.69 20.20
CA ALA A 134 -8.56 7.12 19.97
C ALA A 134 -9.30 7.64 18.72
N ARG A 135 -9.17 6.92 17.59
CA ARG A 135 -9.80 7.32 16.33
C ARG A 135 -11.32 7.31 16.38
N LEU A 136 -11.92 6.29 17.01
CA LEU A 136 -13.36 6.22 17.16
C LEU A 136 -13.89 7.31 18.11
N GLY A 137 -13.13 7.65 19.15
CA GLY A 137 -13.43 8.79 20.01
C GLY A 137 -13.45 10.12 19.24
N ASP A 138 -12.45 10.36 18.39
CA ASP A 138 -12.38 11.56 17.55
C ASP A 138 -13.54 11.66 16.55
N ILE A 139 -13.96 10.54 15.95
CA ILE A 139 -15.10 10.50 15.01
C ILE A 139 -16.40 10.92 15.71
N VAL A 140 -16.65 10.43 16.93
CA VAL A 140 -17.85 10.81 17.71
C VAL A 140 -17.86 12.31 18.02
N HIS A 141 -16.69 12.88 18.34
CA HIS A 141 -16.57 14.31 18.64
C HIS A 141 -16.68 15.21 17.40
N ALA A 142 -16.30 14.75 16.21
CA ALA A 142 -16.43 15.51 14.97
C ALA A 142 -17.87 15.58 14.42
N ALA A 143 -18.76 14.67 14.85
CA ALA A 143 -20.14 14.59 14.38
C ALA A 143 -21.16 15.32 15.28
N THR A 144 -20.71 16.00 16.33
CA THR A 144 -21.56 16.75 17.30
C THR A 144 -21.40 18.25 17.12
#